data_AF-A0A851UR54-F1
#
_entry.id   AF-A0A851UR54-F1
#
_cell.length_a   1.000
_cell.length_b   1.000
_cell.length_c   1.000
_cell.angle_alpha   90.00
_cell.angle_beta   90.00
_cell.angle_gamma   90.00
#
_symmetry.space_group_name_H-M   'P 1'
#
loop_
_entity.id
_entity.type
_entity.pdbx_description
1 polymer ?
#
loop_
_entity_poly.entity_id
_entity_poly.type
_entity_poly.pdbx_seq_one_letter_code
_entity_poly.pdbx_strand_id
1 'polypeptide(L)'
;DVKQAQANSSRVTLEKEKRKPTKPADSECSPCMAVYCRPYRDRVIHLLALRPYKKPELLARLERDGVMQKDKGTLGKTLQQVANLNAKDNSFSLKEHLYATIETDWPGYTEIDRQNLQLRLSR
;
A
#
# COMPACT_ATOMS: atom_id res chain seq x y z
N ASP A 1 44.44 -12.05 59.61
CA ASP A 1 42.99 -12.11 59.76
C ASP A 1 42.35 -11.72 58.45
N VAL A 2 41.54 -12.61 57.89
CA VAL A 2 40.99 -12.54 56.54
C VAL A 2 39.56 -12.01 56.63
N LYS A 3 39.21 -10.94 55.91
CA LYS A 3 37.84 -10.78 55.40
C LYS A 3 37.72 -9.74 54.29
N GLN A 4 37.67 -10.30 53.10
CA GLN A 4 37.09 -9.79 51.87
C GLN A 4 35.57 -9.62 52.01
N ALA A 5 34.98 -8.61 51.35
CA ALA A 5 33.61 -8.68 50.82
C ALA A 5 33.37 -7.54 49.81
N GLN A 6 33.64 -7.83 48.54
CA GLN A 6 33.02 -7.14 47.42
C GLN A 6 31.54 -7.57 47.35
N ALA A 7 30.62 -6.61 47.38
CA ALA A 7 29.23 -6.86 47.01
C ALA A 7 29.10 -6.64 45.49
N ASN A 8 29.28 -7.75 44.76
CA ASN A 8 28.94 -7.89 43.35
C ASN A 8 27.41 -7.78 43.19
N SER A 9 26.94 -6.70 42.56
CA SER A 9 25.53 -6.50 42.21
C SER A 9 25.12 -7.57 41.19
N SER A 10 24.51 -8.62 41.70
CA SER A 10 24.11 -9.77 40.92
C SER A 10 22.67 -9.61 40.43
N ARG A 11 22.48 -10.10 39.20
CA ARG A 11 21.29 -10.80 38.71
C ARG A 11 20.24 -9.95 38.00
N VAL A 12 20.49 -9.75 36.71
CA VAL A 12 19.43 -9.66 35.69
C VAL A 12 18.65 -10.99 35.72
N THR A 13 17.46 -10.98 36.30
CA THR A 13 16.52 -12.10 36.20
C THR A 13 15.74 -11.98 34.90
N LEU A 14 16.03 -12.92 34.00
CA LEU A 14 15.16 -13.36 32.93
C LEU A 14 13.79 -13.81 33.48
N GLU A 15 12.81 -13.71 32.59
CA GLU A 15 11.59 -14.50 32.55
C GLU A 15 10.42 -14.09 33.45
N LYS A 16 9.45 -13.42 32.81
CA LYS A 16 8.04 -13.77 33.02
C LYS A 16 7.29 -13.77 31.69
N GLU A 17 7.52 -14.84 30.96
CA GLU A 17 6.54 -15.34 30.01
C GLU A 17 5.22 -15.59 30.77
N LYS A 18 4.15 -14.92 30.33
CA LYS A 18 2.81 -15.44 30.53
C LYS A 18 2.03 -15.23 29.24
N ARG A 19 2.41 -16.04 28.24
CA ARG A 19 1.57 -16.31 27.07
C ARG A 19 0.22 -16.83 27.57
N LYS A 20 -0.85 -16.16 27.21
CA LYS A 20 -2.18 -16.76 27.14
C LYS A 20 -2.46 -17.02 25.67
N PRO A 21 -2.80 -18.26 25.28
CA PRO A 21 -3.28 -18.56 23.94
C PRO A 21 -4.77 -18.21 23.85
N THR A 22 -5.29 -18.18 22.62
CA THR A 22 -6.70 -18.04 22.22
C THR A 22 -7.24 -16.60 22.09
N LYS A 23 -7.10 -16.06 20.87
CA LYS A 23 -8.24 -15.70 20.00
C LYS A 23 -7.71 -15.64 18.56
N PRO A 24 -8.18 -16.48 17.62
CA PRO A 24 -8.13 -16.15 16.21
C PRO A 24 -9.21 -15.09 15.99
N ALA A 25 -8.95 -13.86 16.44
CA ALA A 25 -9.73 -12.72 16.02
C ALA A 25 -9.14 -12.33 14.69
N ASP A 26 -9.71 -12.90 13.62
CA ASP A 26 -10.05 -12.17 12.41
C ASP A 26 -9.48 -10.75 12.44
N SER A 27 -8.19 -10.63 12.09
CA SER A 27 -7.78 -9.40 11.47
C SER A 27 -8.46 -9.51 10.12
N GLU A 28 -9.74 -9.16 10.06
CA GLU A 28 -10.27 -8.38 8.97
C GLU A 28 -9.23 -7.29 8.78
N CYS A 29 -8.20 -7.59 7.97
CA CYS A 29 -7.43 -6.60 7.29
C CYS A 29 -8.51 -5.81 6.60
N SER A 30 -8.91 -4.71 7.25
CA SER A 30 -9.97 -3.87 6.77
C SER A 30 -9.62 -3.64 5.30
N PRO A 31 -10.54 -3.74 4.33
CA PRO A 31 -10.18 -3.70 2.92
C PRO A 31 -9.30 -2.47 2.58
N CYS A 32 -9.46 -1.38 3.35
CA CYS A 32 -8.58 -0.21 3.35
C CYS A 32 -7.10 -0.51 3.73
N MET A 33 -6.82 -1.31 4.76
CA MET A 33 -5.46 -1.72 5.14
C MET A 33 -4.82 -2.62 4.08
N ALA A 34 -5.57 -3.52 3.46
CA ALA A 34 -5.05 -4.39 2.40
C ALA A 34 -4.55 -3.59 1.19
N VAL A 35 -5.25 -2.50 0.82
CA VAL A 35 -4.79 -1.54 -0.20
C VAL A 35 -3.66 -0.65 0.32
N TYR A 36 -3.72 -0.22 1.58
CA TYR A 36 -2.71 0.65 2.19
C TYR A 36 -1.35 -0.02 2.39
N CYS A 37 -1.32 -1.34 2.63
CA CYS A 37 -0.10 -2.13 2.71
C CYS A 37 0.63 -2.25 1.37
N ARG A 38 -0.02 -1.91 0.26
CA ARG A 38 0.60 -1.94 -1.06
C ARG A 38 1.40 -0.65 -1.31
N PRO A 39 2.54 -0.75 -2.02
CA PRO A 39 3.36 0.41 -2.33
C PRO A 39 2.56 1.47 -3.09
N TYR A 40 2.81 2.74 -2.76
CA TYR A 40 2.08 3.88 -3.33
C TYR A 40 2.06 3.88 -4.87
N ARG A 41 3.18 3.51 -5.48
CA ARG A 41 3.33 3.39 -6.93
C ARG A 41 2.34 2.40 -7.52
N ASP A 42 2.24 1.20 -6.94
CA ASP A 42 1.30 0.17 -7.41
C ASP A 42 -0.14 0.64 -7.25
N ARG A 43 -0.49 1.29 -6.15
CA ARG A 43 -1.84 1.85 -5.96
C ARG A 43 -2.22 2.81 -7.09
N VAL A 44 -1.28 3.67 -7.52
CA VAL A 44 -1.47 4.59 -8.66
C VAL A 44 -1.58 3.82 -9.98
N ILE A 45 -0.73 2.82 -10.21
CA ILE A 45 -0.76 1.96 -11.40
C ILE A 45 -2.11 1.27 -11.54
N HIS A 46 -2.59 0.64 -10.46
CA HIS A 46 -3.85 -0.10 -10.44
C HIS A 46 -5.05 0.80 -10.70
N LEU A 47 -5.04 2.05 -10.24
CA LEU A 47 -6.09 3.01 -10.58
C LEU A 47 -6.06 3.39 -12.08
N LEU A 48 -4.89 3.72 -12.61
CA LEU A 48 -4.73 4.11 -14.01
C LEU A 48 -4.96 2.98 -15.01
N ALA A 49 -4.81 1.74 -14.56
CA ALA A 49 -5.09 0.55 -15.35
C ALA A 49 -6.56 0.43 -15.78
N LEU A 50 -7.47 0.83 -14.87
CA LEU A 50 -8.91 0.77 -15.11
C LEU A 50 -9.34 1.81 -16.14
N ARG A 51 -8.85 3.05 -15.98
CA ARG A 51 -9.18 4.16 -16.87
C ARG A 51 -8.14 5.28 -16.76
N PRO A 52 -8.04 6.16 -17.78
CA PRO A 52 -7.31 7.40 -17.61
C PRO A 52 -7.95 8.27 -16.51
N TYR A 53 -7.12 8.82 -15.63
CA TYR A 53 -7.56 9.68 -14.52
C TYR A 53 -6.93 11.06 -14.59
N LYS A 54 -7.66 12.10 -14.19
CA LYS A 54 -7.09 13.43 -13.95
C LYS A 54 -6.39 13.47 -12.59
N LYS A 55 -5.36 14.32 -12.45
CA LYS A 55 -4.65 14.51 -11.18
C LYS A 55 -5.57 14.77 -9.97
N PRO A 56 -6.54 15.70 -10.01
CA PRO A 56 -7.43 15.94 -8.86
C PRO A 56 -8.37 14.76 -8.58
N GLU A 57 -8.88 14.09 -9.60
CA GLU A 57 -9.75 12.91 -9.41
C GLU A 57 -9.00 11.74 -8.78
N LEU A 58 -7.77 11.51 -9.25
CA LEU A 58 -6.90 10.46 -8.71
C LEU A 58 -6.54 10.77 -7.25
N LEU A 59 -6.22 12.01 -6.94
CA LEU A 59 -5.93 12.48 -5.59
C LEU A 59 -7.10 12.21 -4.64
N ALA A 60 -8.32 12.58 -5.04
CA ALA A 60 -9.53 12.36 -4.23
C ALA A 60 -9.82 10.87 -4.02
N ARG A 61 -9.49 10.00 -4.98
CA ARG A 61 -9.61 8.55 -4.81
C ARG A 61 -8.58 8.02 -3.82
N LEU A 62 -7.32 8.40 -4.01
CA LEU A 62 -6.22 8.04 -3.12
C LEU A 62 -6.46 8.53 -1.67
N GLU A 63 -7.00 9.73 -1.48
CA GLU A 63 -7.36 10.25 -0.15
C GLU A 63 -8.44 9.42 0.53
N ARG A 64 -9.45 8.93 -0.21
CA ARG A 64 -10.45 7.99 0.30
C ARG A 64 -9.85 6.62 0.68
N ASP A 65 -8.86 6.16 -0.09
CA ASP A 65 -8.10 4.95 0.22
C ASP A 65 -7.07 5.16 1.36
N GLY A 66 -7.07 6.33 2.02
CA GLY A 66 -6.19 6.62 3.17
C GLY A 66 -4.75 6.99 2.81
N VAL A 67 -4.49 7.51 1.60
CA VAL A 67 -3.16 8.04 1.26
C VAL A 67 -2.82 9.25 2.12
N MET A 68 -1.60 9.24 2.67
CA MET A 68 -1.10 10.33 3.52
C MET A 68 -0.80 11.59 2.68
N GLN A 69 -1.04 12.78 3.25
CA GLN A 69 -0.74 14.05 2.59
C GLN A 69 0.70 14.15 2.06
N LYS A 70 1.66 13.51 2.74
CA LYS A 70 3.08 13.46 2.34
C LYS A 70 3.29 12.92 0.93
N ASP A 71 2.44 11.99 0.49
CA ASP A 71 2.56 11.34 -0.81
C ASP A 71 1.88 12.17 -1.93
N LYS A 72 1.07 13.18 -1.58
CA LYS A 72 0.46 14.09 -2.57
C LYS A 72 1.51 14.87 -3.36
N GLY A 73 2.63 15.23 -2.71
CA GLY A 73 3.76 15.91 -3.35
C GLY A 73 4.54 15.00 -4.30
N THR A 74 4.57 13.69 -4.02
CA THR A 74 5.26 12.69 -4.86
C THR A 74 4.36 12.12 -5.96
N LEU A 75 3.03 12.30 -5.87
CA LEU A 75 2.06 11.86 -6.88
C LEU A 75 2.45 12.34 -8.27
N GLY A 76 2.78 13.63 -8.42
CA GLY A 76 3.13 14.20 -9.72
C GLY A 76 4.36 13.56 -10.35
N LYS A 77 5.37 13.21 -9.54
CA LYS A 77 6.58 12.51 -10.00
C LYS A 77 6.26 11.05 -10.35
N THR A 78 5.48 10.38 -9.50
CA THR A 78 5.02 9.01 -9.71
C THR A 78 4.24 8.90 -11.02
N LEU A 79 3.30 9.81 -11.26
CA LEU A 79 2.51 9.89 -12.49
C LEU A 79 3.37 10.06 -13.73
N GLN A 80 4.42 10.89 -13.72
CA GLN A 80 5.30 11.02 -14.88
C GLN A 80 6.08 9.72 -15.17
N GLN A 81 6.40 8.95 -14.13
CA GLN A 81 7.11 7.68 -14.27
C GLN A 81 6.18 6.57 -14.77
N VAL A 82 4.96 6.48 -14.24
CA VAL A 82 4.04 5.37 -14.53
C VAL A 82 2.97 5.65 -15.57
N ALA A 83 2.75 6.92 -15.90
CA ALA A 83 1.66 7.35 -16.76
C ALA A 83 2.14 8.32 -17.84
N ASN A 84 1.38 8.38 -18.93
CA ASN A 84 1.51 9.37 -19.98
C ASN A 84 0.53 10.51 -19.68
N LEU A 85 1.03 11.74 -19.59
CA LEU A 85 0.19 12.93 -19.47
C LEU A 85 -0.34 13.32 -20.85
N ASN A 86 -1.66 13.30 -21.01
CA ASN A 86 -2.33 13.88 -22.15
C ASN A 86 -2.52 15.39 -21.91
N ALA A 87 -1.78 16.21 -22.64
CA ALA A 87 -1.81 17.67 -22.55
C ALA A 87 -3.13 18.30 -23.06
N LYS A 88 -3.96 17.56 -23.79
CA LYS A 88 -5.25 18.06 -24.28
C LYS A 88 -6.29 18.18 -23.16
N ASP A 89 -6.32 17.18 -22.28
CA ASP A 89 -7.38 17.02 -21.27
C ASP A 89 -6.83 16.88 -19.83
N ASN A 90 -5.52 17.06 -19.65
CA ASN A 90 -4.78 16.84 -18.40
C ASN A 90 -5.06 15.47 -17.75
N SER A 91 -5.23 14.47 -18.61
CA SER A 91 -5.55 13.10 -18.22
C SER A 91 -4.28 12.26 -18.19
N PHE A 92 -4.11 11.44 -17.16
CA PHE A 92 -3.00 10.51 -17.05
C PHE A 92 -3.48 9.13 -17.48
N SER A 93 -2.79 8.50 -18.43
CA SER A 93 -3.05 7.13 -18.87
C SER A 93 -1.88 6.22 -18.50
N LEU A 94 -2.15 4.99 -18.06
CA LEU A 94 -1.09 4.06 -17.70
C LEU A 94 -0.18 3.73 -18.90
N LYS A 95 1.13 3.66 -18.66
CA LYS A 95 2.09 3.20 -19.68
C LYS A 95 1.92 1.70 -19.95
N GLU A 96 2.01 1.33 -21.22
CA GLU A 96 1.78 -0.04 -21.70
C GLU A 96 2.63 -1.09 -20.98
N HIS A 97 3.92 -0.82 -20.77
CA HIS A 97 4.83 -1.74 -20.08
C HIS A 97 4.46 -2.02 -18.61
N LEU A 98 3.65 -1.17 -17.98
CA LEU A 98 3.21 -1.39 -16.61
C LEU A 98 1.96 -2.26 -16.52
N TYR A 99 1.28 -2.50 -17.64
CA TYR A 99 0.15 -3.43 -17.62
C TYR A 99 0.58 -4.84 -17.21
N ALA A 100 1.82 -5.22 -17.52
CA ALA A 100 2.43 -6.47 -17.06
C ALA A 100 2.65 -6.56 -15.54
N THR A 101 2.62 -5.43 -14.82
CA THR A 101 2.80 -5.37 -13.35
C THR A 101 1.47 -5.34 -12.58
N ILE A 102 0.33 -5.34 -13.27
CA ILE A 102 -0.98 -5.22 -12.63
C ILE A 102 -1.40 -6.57 -12.04
N GLU A 103 -1.83 -6.56 -10.77
CA GLU A 103 -2.44 -7.70 -10.09
C GLU A 103 -3.96 -7.71 -10.31
N THR A 104 -4.51 -8.80 -10.83
CA THR A 104 -5.97 -8.96 -11.01
C THR A 104 -6.71 -9.16 -9.69
N ASP A 105 -6.02 -9.64 -8.66
CA ASP A 105 -6.54 -9.88 -7.30
C ASP A 105 -6.35 -8.66 -6.38
N TRP A 106 -6.36 -7.46 -6.94
CA TRP A 106 -6.14 -6.25 -6.17
C TRP A 106 -7.31 -5.99 -5.20
N PRO A 107 -7.05 -5.76 -3.89
CA PRO A 107 -8.11 -5.60 -2.88
C PRO A 107 -9.00 -4.36 -3.08
N GLY A 108 -8.55 -3.40 -3.91
CA GLY A 108 -9.33 -2.22 -4.29
C GLY A 108 -10.19 -2.39 -5.54
N TYR A 109 -10.14 -3.54 -6.21
CA TYR A 109 -10.93 -3.82 -7.40
C TYR A 109 -12.25 -4.47 -7.03
N THR A 110 -13.34 -3.89 -7.55
CA THR A 110 -14.61 -4.58 -7.63
C THR A 110 -14.59 -5.61 -8.75
N GLU A 111 -15.57 -6.52 -8.77
CA GLU A 111 -15.71 -7.49 -9.85
C GLU A 111 -15.81 -6.82 -11.23
N ILE A 112 -16.51 -5.69 -11.28
CA ILE A 112 -16.63 -4.85 -12.47
C ILE A 112 -15.27 -4.28 -12.87
N ASP A 113 -14.47 -3.80 -11.91
CA ASP A 113 -13.12 -3.28 -12.19
C ASP A 113 -12.22 -4.39 -12.75
N ARG A 114 -12.29 -5.61 -12.21
CA ARG A 114 -11.53 -6.77 -12.69
C ARG A 114 -11.90 -7.13 -14.13
N GLN A 115 -13.19 -7.13 -14.47
CA GLN A 115 -13.64 -7.36 -15.85
C GLN A 115 -13.16 -6.27 -16.81
N ASN A 116 -13.27 -4.99 -16.41
CA ASN A 116 -12.76 -3.87 -17.19
C ASN A 116 -11.25 -3.99 -17.42
N LEU A 117 -10.50 -4.34 -16.38
CA LEU A 117 -9.07 -4.57 -16.47
C LEU A 117 -8.74 -5.70 -17.46
N GLN A 118 -9.43 -6.84 -17.37
CA GLN A 118 -9.22 -7.96 -18.30
C GLN A 118 -9.44 -7.55 -19.76
N LEU A 119 -10.49 -6.78 -20.06
CA LEU A 119 -10.73 -6.25 -21.41
C LEU A 119 -9.63 -5.31 -21.91
N ARG A 120 -8.94 -4.62 -20.99
CA ARG A 120 -7.82 -3.72 -21.30
C ARG A 120 -6.51 -4.49 -21.48
N LEU A 121 -6.33 -5.58 -20.76
CA LEU A 121 -5.17 -6.48 -20.83
C LEU A 121 -5.25 -7.48 -21.99
N SER A 122 -6.43 -7.78 -22.50
CA SER A 122 -6.65 -8.72 -23.61
C SER A 122 -6.38 -8.12 -25.00
N ARG A 123 -5.82 -6.92 -25.08
CA ARG A 123 -5.49 -6.23 -26.33
C ARG A 123 -4.04 -6.47 -26.72
#